data_AF-A0A2I4BV64-F1
#
_entry.id   AF-A0A2I4BV64-F1
#
_cell.length_a   1.000
_cell.length_b   1.000
_cell.length_c   1.000
_cell.angle_alpha   90.00
_cell.angle_beta   90.00
_cell.angle_gamma   90.00
#
_symmetry.space_group_name_H-M   'P 1'
#
loop_
_entity.id
_entity.type
_entity.pdbx_description
1 polymer ?
#
loop_
_entity_poly.entity_id
_entity_poly.type
_entity_poly.pdbx_seq_one_letter_code
_entity_poly.pdbx_strand_id
1 'polypeptide(L)' 'MAKNPKVAWVIAGFFMAVGASFFPIFFYPLAHEDEYRQIQKVNRAGINQADVQPVGLKIWSDPFKPADK' A
#
# COMPACT_ATOMS: atom_id res chain seq x y z
N MET A 1 36.32 -3.16 18.51
CA MET A 1 35.69 -1.96 17.91
C MET A 1 34.73 -1.40 18.95
N ALA A 2 34.97 -0.20 19.51
CA ALA A 2 34.10 0.36 20.54
C ALA A 2 32.74 0.76 19.92
N LYS A 3 31.64 0.31 20.53
CA LYS A 3 30.27 0.56 20.08
C LYS A 3 29.96 2.05 20.29
N ASN A 4 29.83 2.84 19.22
CA ASN A 4 29.47 4.26 19.33
C ASN A 4 27.94 4.39 19.43
N PRO A 5 27.37 4.69 20.62
CA PRO A 5 25.93 4.74 20.81
C PRO A 5 25.24 5.80 19.93
N LYS A 6 25.96 6.86 19.53
CA LYS A 6 25.40 7.92 18.66
C LYS A 6 25.00 7.38 17.30
N VAL A 7 25.81 6.50 16.71
CA VAL A 7 25.52 5.90 15.40
C VAL A 7 24.28 5.00 15.48
N ALA A 8 24.14 4.24 16.57
CA ALA A 8 22.96 3.41 16.79
C ALA A 8 21.67 4.25 16.88
N TRP A 9 21.70 5.39 17.57
CA TRP A 9 20.56 6.30 17.65
C TRP A 9 20.20 6.93 16.29
N VAL A 10 21.19 7.33 15.50
CA VAL A 10 20.94 7.88 14.16
C VAL A 10 20.27 6.84 13.26
N ILE A 11 20.78 5.60 13.27
CA ILE A 11 20.21 4.51 12.48
C ILE A 11 18.78 4.17 12.95
N ALA A 12 18.57 4.06 14.26
CA ALA A 12 17.24 3.79 14.81
C ALA A 12 16.24 4.89 14.46
N GLY A 13 16.63 6.16 14.59
CA GLY A 13 15.81 7.31 14.20
C GLY A 13 15.47 7.30 12.71
N PHE A 14 16.42 6.96 11.85
CA PHE A 14 16.18 6.83 10.42
C PHE A 14 15.13 5.76 10.11
N PHE A 15 15.29 4.53 10.62
CA PHE A 15 14.32 3.46 10.38
C PHE A 15 12.94 3.77 11.00
N MET A 16 12.89 4.44 12.14
CA MET A 16 11.63 4.92 12.72
C MET A 16 10.95 5.94 11.80
N ALA A 17 11.69 6.91 11.27
CA ALA A 17 11.15 7.89 10.33
C ALA A 17 10.64 7.22 9.04
N VAL A 18 11.40 6.26 8.50
CA VAL A 18 11.00 5.46 7.34
C VAL A 18 9.70 4.71 7.65
N GLY A 19 9.63 3.96 8.75
CA GLY A 19 8.44 3.22 9.16
C GLY A 19 7.21 4.13 9.34
N ALA A 20 7.39 5.27 10.00
CA ALA A 20 6.34 6.26 10.19
C ALA A 20 5.85 6.84 8.86
N SER A 21 6.75 7.14 7.92
CA SER A 21 6.38 7.65 6.59
C SER A 21 5.57 6.63 5.76
N PHE A 22 5.82 5.35 5.98
CA PHE A 22 5.13 4.25 5.32
C PHE A 22 3.82 3.82 5.99
N PHE A 23 3.56 4.28 7.23
CA PHE A 23 2.34 3.96 7.97
C PHE A 23 1.05 4.26 7.19
N PRO A 24 0.84 5.46 6.61
CA PRO A 24 -0.37 5.76 5.85
C PRO A 24 -0.49 4.99 4.52
N ILE A 25 0.59 4.39 4.02
CA ILE A 25 0.61 3.70 2.72
C ILE A 25 0.28 2.22 2.89
N PHE A 26 0.84 1.56 3.91
CA PHE A 26 0.64 0.12 4.11
C PHE A 26 -0.38 -0.18 5.20
N PHE A 27 -0.22 0.41 6.39
CA PHE A 27 -0.97 -0.03 7.57
C PHE A 27 -2.35 0.62 7.65
N TYR A 28 -2.44 1.92 7.37
CA TYR A 28 -3.72 2.61 7.44
C TYR A 28 -4.78 2.02 6.48
N PRO A 29 -4.47 1.74 5.19
CA PRO A 29 -5.47 1.17 4.28
C PRO A 29 -5.89 -0.25 4.68
N LEU A 30 -4.97 -1.05 5.22
CA LEU A 30 -5.27 -2.39 5.72
C LEU A 30 -6.14 -2.37 7.00
N ALA A 31 -6.03 -1.32 7.82
CA ALA A 31 -6.89 -1.15 9.00
C ALA A 31 -8.28 -0.57 8.66
N HIS A 32 -8.45 0.01 7.46
CA HIS A 32 -9.67 0.71 7.04
C HIS A 32 -10.21 0.13 5.72
N GLU A 33 -10.18 -1.20 5.56
CA GLU A 33 -10.52 -1.87 4.29
C GLU A 33 -11.89 -1.46 3.74
N ASP A 34 -12.90 -1.31 4.61
CA ASP A 34 -14.26 -0.96 4.18
C ASP A 34 -14.32 0.41 3.53
N GLU A 35 -13.65 1.42 4.10
CA GLU A 35 -13.58 2.77 3.55
C GLU A 35 -12.93 2.75 2.16
N TYR A 36 -11.75 2.13 2.06
CA TYR A 36 -11.04 2.04 0.78
C TYR A 36 -11.79 1.21 -0.25
N ARG A 37 -12.51 0.17 0.16
CA ARG A 37 -13.38 -0.63 -0.71
C ARG A 37 -14.55 0.21 -1.25
N GLN A 38 -15.17 1.05 -0.42
CA GLN A 38 -16.24 1.94 -0.88
C GLN A 38 -15.70 3.00 -1.84
N ILE A 39 -14.58 3.65 -1.50
CA ILE A 39 -13.92 4.62 -2.39
C ILE A 39 -13.58 3.97 -3.74
N GLN A 40 -13.05 2.74 -3.73
CA GLN A 40 -12.71 2.03 -4.96
C GLN A 40 -13.94 1.68 -5.80
N LYS A 41 -15.05 1.26 -5.18
CA LYS A 41 -16.32 1.00 -5.88
C LYS A 41 -16.82 2.24 -6.61
N VAL A 42 -16.81 3.40 -5.96
CA VAL A 42 -17.23 4.68 -6.55
C VAL A 42 -16.29 5.07 -7.69
N ASN A 43 -14.98 5.02 -7.47
CA ASN A 43 -13.98 5.42 -8.48
C ASN A 43 -13.93 4.50 -9.70
N ARG A 44 -14.40 3.25 -9.59
CA ARG A 44 -14.46 2.27 -10.69
C ARG A 44 -15.85 2.11 -11.30
N ALA A 45 -16.83 2.89 -10.85
CA ALA A 45 -18.18 2.81 -11.38
C ALA A 45 -18.19 3.11 -12.89
N GLY A 46 -18.70 2.17 -13.69
CA GLY A 46 -18.79 2.30 -15.15
C GLY A 46 -17.46 2.15 -15.91
N ILE A 47 -16.35 1.81 -15.25
CA ILE A 47 -15.06 1.59 -15.91
C ILE A 47 -14.87 0.11 -16.22
N ASN A 48 -14.80 -0.24 -17.50
CA ASN A 48 -14.27 -1.53 -17.92
C ASN A 48 -12.73 -1.48 -17.92
N GLN A 49 -12.11 -2.15 -16.95
CA GLN A 49 -10.66 -2.12 -16.76
C GLN A 49 -9.86 -2.63 -17.96
N ALA A 50 -10.43 -3.54 -18.74
CA ALA A 50 -9.79 -4.05 -19.95
C ALA A 50 -9.59 -2.96 -21.01
N ASP A 51 -10.47 -1.95 -21.02
CA ASP A 51 -10.47 -0.89 -22.04
C ASP A 51 -9.52 0.26 -21.69
N VAL A 52 -9.19 0.43 -20.40
CA VAL A 52 -8.26 1.47 -19.91
C VAL A 52 -6.81 0.98 -19.92
N GLN A 53 -6.61 -0.33 -19.79
CA GLN A 53 -5.28 -0.89 -19.63
C GLN A 53 -4.52 -1.01 -20.96
N PRO A 54 -3.18 -0.87 -20.94
CA PRO A 54 -2.38 -1.04 -22.15
C PRO A 54 -2.54 -2.44 -22.74
N VAL A 55 -2.67 -2.50 -24.07
CA VAL A 55 -2.84 -3.77 -24.79
C VAL A 55 -1.64 -4.69 -24.56
N GLY A 56 -1.90 -5.98 -24.33
CA GLY A 56 -0.85 -7.00 -24.13
C GLY A 56 -0.35 -7.13 -22.69
N LEU A 57 -0.86 -6.33 -21.75
CA LEU A 57 -0.58 -6.48 -20.32
C LEU A 57 -1.71 -7.21 -19.60
N LYS A 58 -1.36 -7.88 -18.48
CA LYS A 58 -2.35 -8.52 -17.61
C LYS A 58 -3.25 -7.46 -16.96
N ILE A 59 -4.56 -7.68 -17.02
CA ILE A 59 -5.55 -6.86 -16.34
C ILE A 59 -5.23 -6.78 -14.84
N TRP A 60 -5.10 -5.57 -14.30
CA TRP A 60 -4.86 -5.33 -12.88
C TRP A 60 -5.87 -6.07 -12.00
N SER A 61 -5.34 -6.82 -11.03
CA SER A 61 -6.15 -7.52 -10.04
C SER A 61 -6.89 -6.53 -9.15
N ASP A 62 -8.14 -6.85 -8.81
CA ASP A 62 -8.85 -6.13 -7.77
C ASP A 62 -8.31 -6.55 -6.39
N PRO A 63 -7.66 -5.65 -5.61
CA PRO A 63 -7.13 -5.98 -4.29
C PRO A 63 -8.21 -6.41 -3.29
N PHE A 64 -9.49 -6.14 -3.57
CA PHE A 64 -10.61 -6.49 -2.71
C PHE A 64 -11.40 -7.72 -3.19
N LYS A 65 -10.99 -8.33 -4.31
CA LYS A 65 -11.59 -9.58 -4.79
C LYS A 65 -11.33 -10.67 -3.75
N PRO A 66 -12.36 -11.43 -3.33
CA PRO A 66 -12.14 -12.61 -2.50
C PRO A 66 -11.12 -13.54 -3.17
N ALA A 67 -10.17 -14.09 -2.40
CA ALA A 67 -9.37 -15.19 -2.88
C ALA A 67 -10.33 -16.34 -3.22
N ASP A 68 -10.29 -16.78 -4.48
CA ASP A 68 -11.04 -17.96 -4.91
C ASP A 68 -10.58 -19.13 -4.00
N LYS A 69 -11.52 -19.73 -3.26
CA LYS A 69 -11.26 -20.92 -2.44
C LYS A 69 -11.12 -22.16 -3.32
#